data_AF-A0AAD3NCD0-F1
#
_entry.id   AF-A0AAD3NCD0-F1
#
_cell.length_a   1.000
_cell.length_b   1.000
_cell.length_c   1.000
_cell.angle_alpha   90.00
_cell.angle_beta   90.00
_cell.angle_gamma   90.00
#
_symmetry.space_group_name_H-M   'P 1'
#
loop_
_entity.id
_entity.type
_entity.pdbx_description
1 polymer ?
#
loop_
_entity_poly.entity_id
_entity_poly.type
_entity_poly.pdbx_seq_one_letter_code
_entity_poly.pdbx_strand_id
1 'polypeptide(L)'
;MTSKLKVGKVGSKNKEDAPYELESQFILRLPLEYASTVRRIAQSSSMNMKDRLTIELHPDGRHGIVRVDRVPLACKLVDLPCMIESLKTVDKKTFYKTADVCQMLVCTLDGDLYPPLEEPTGTDPKSKKKDKDKDKKFIWNHGITCPLKNTRKRRFRKTAKKKVLAFPFPLQCSPPLSHQSL
;
A
#
# COMPACT_ATOMS: atom_id res chain seq x y z
N MET A 1 -28.18 20.81 -60.97
CA MET A 1 -28.85 20.68 -59.66
C MET A 1 -27.77 20.59 -58.59
N THR A 2 -27.52 21.65 -57.85
CA THR A 2 -26.47 21.76 -56.83
C THR A 2 -27.00 21.29 -55.47
N SER A 3 -26.57 20.15 -54.97
CA SER A 3 -26.90 19.67 -53.63
C SER A 3 -25.92 20.27 -52.60
N LYS A 4 -26.45 21.10 -51.70
CA LYS A 4 -25.72 21.63 -50.54
C LYS A 4 -25.52 20.50 -49.51
N LEU A 5 -24.27 20.19 -49.17
CA LEU A 5 -23.92 19.37 -48.02
C LEU A 5 -24.05 20.20 -46.74
N LYS A 6 -24.82 19.70 -45.79
CA LYS A 6 -25.08 20.30 -44.48
C LYS A 6 -23.91 19.98 -43.55
N VAL A 7 -23.14 20.99 -43.15
CA VAL A 7 -22.08 20.87 -42.14
C VAL A 7 -22.74 20.58 -40.78
N GLY A 8 -22.52 19.37 -40.28
CA GLY A 8 -22.89 18.96 -38.93
C GLY A 8 -21.96 19.63 -37.92
N LYS A 9 -22.53 20.46 -37.05
CA LYS A 9 -21.91 21.06 -35.88
C LYS A 9 -21.46 19.95 -34.92
N VAL A 10 -20.16 19.67 -34.84
CA VAL A 10 -19.60 18.81 -33.78
C VAL A 10 -19.66 19.61 -32.48
N GLY A 11 -20.55 19.18 -31.58
CA GLY A 11 -20.69 19.77 -30.26
C GLY A 11 -19.41 19.60 -29.44
N SER A 12 -19.02 20.66 -28.73
CA SER A 12 -18.01 20.60 -27.67
C SER A 12 -18.37 19.49 -26.69
N LYS A 13 -17.55 18.44 -26.62
CA LYS A 13 -17.64 17.46 -25.54
C LYS A 13 -17.25 18.16 -24.22
N ASN A 14 -18.17 18.15 -23.27
CA ASN A 14 -17.96 18.65 -21.91
C ASN A 14 -16.75 17.94 -21.27
N LYS A 15 -15.96 18.71 -20.53
CA LYS A 15 -14.72 18.28 -19.86
C LYS A 15 -14.97 17.43 -18.59
N GLU A 16 -16.21 17.00 -18.36
CA GLU A 16 -16.68 16.40 -17.11
C GLU A 16 -16.65 14.86 -17.08
N ASP A 17 -16.46 14.19 -18.22
CA ASP A 17 -16.45 12.71 -18.30
C ASP A 17 -15.05 12.08 -18.15
N ALA A 18 -14.07 12.81 -17.63
CA ALA A 18 -12.78 12.19 -17.27
C ALA A 18 -12.92 11.48 -15.92
N PRO A 19 -12.61 10.18 -15.80
CA PRO A 19 -12.61 9.51 -14.50
C PRO A 19 -11.67 10.22 -13.54
N TYR A 20 -12.15 10.51 -12.33
CA TYR A 20 -11.32 11.08 -11.27
C TYR A 20 -10.21 10.09 -10.90
N GLU A 21 -8.97 10.42 -11.26
CA GLU A 21 -7.79 9.66 -10.84
C GLU A 21 -7.37 10.13 -9.44
N LEU A 22 -7.30 9.20 -8.49
CA LEU A 22 -6.88 9.52 -7.13
C LEU A 22 -5.37 9.73 -7.09
N GLU A 23 -4.94 10.80 -6.42
CA GLU A 23 -3.53 11.06 -6.19
C GLU A 23 -2.94 9.97 -5.26
N SER A 24 -1.87 9.31 -5.71
CA SER A 24 -1.17 8.30 -4.92
C SER A 24 0.01 8.93 -4.18
N GLN A 25 0.06 8.75 -2.87
CA GLN A 25 1.10 9.30 -2.01
C GLN A 25 1.72 8.22 -1.12
N PHE A 26 3.04 8.29 -0.95
CA PHE A 26 3.80 7.38 -0.06
C PHE A 26 4.95 8.13 0.63
N ILE A 27 5.47 7.56 1.72
CA ILE A 27 6.60 8.15 2.46
C ILE A 27 7.92 7.69 1.84
N LEU A 28 8.82 8.61 1.50
CA LEU A 28 10.21 8.30 1.13
C LEU A 28 11.12 8.41 2.36
N ARG A 29 11.82 7.34 2.72
CA ARG A 29 12.80 7.30 3.81
C ARG A 29 14.20 7.08 3.24
N LEU A 30 15.09 8.04 3.50
CA LEU A 30 16.49 8.03 3.08
C LEU A 30 17.42 7.88 4.30
N PRO A 31 18.65 7.38 4.12
CA PRO A 31 19.70 7.52 5.13
C PRO A 31 19.96 9.01 5.43
N LEU A 32 20.42 9.32 6.64
CA LEU A 32 20.44 10.68 7.19
C LEU A 32 21.21 11.68 6.29
N GLU A 33 22.34 11.26 5.74
CA GLU A 33 23.19 12.07 4.87
C GLU A 33 22.45 12.47 3.59
N TYR A 34 21.86 11.50 2.91
CA TYR A 34 21.07 11.72 1.68
C TYR A 34 19.78 12.49 1.95
N ALA A 35 19.11 12.23 3.09
CA ALA A 35 17.94 12.98 3.51
C ALA A 35 18.25 14.48 3.69
N SER A 36 19.42 14.79 4.25
CA SER A 36 19.89 16.16 4.44
C SER A 36 20.19 16.84 3.10
N THR A 37 20.81 16.11 2.17
CA THR A 37 21.06 16.60 0.81
C THR A 37 19.76 16.87 0.05
N VAL A 38 18.83 15.91 0.01
CA VAL A 38 17.52 16.08 -0.64
C VAL A 38 16.72 17.22 -0.01
N ARG A 39 16.78 17.39 1.32
CA ARG A 39 16.14 18.52 2.01
C ARG A 39 16.68 19.86 1.52
N ARG A 40 18.01 20.02 1.39
CA ARG A 40 18.61 21.25 0.86
C ARG A 40 18.19 21.52 -0.58
N ILE A 41 18.15 20.47 -1.41
CA ILE A 41 17.69 20.58 -2.81
C ILE A 41 16.23 21.08 -2.84
N ALA A 42 15.35 20.47 -2.04
CA ALA A 42 13.94 20.84 -1.98
C ALA A 42 13.68 22.26 -1.48
N GLN A 43 14.51 22.76 -0.58
CA GLN A 43 14.40 24.14 -0.08
C GLN A 43 14.95 25.18 -1.06
N SER A 44 15.91 24.80 -1.91
CA SER A 44 16.55 25.73 -2.85
C SER A 44 15.68 26.13 -4.04
N SER A 45 14.50 25.52 -4.23
CA SER A 45 13.59 25.73 -5.36
C SER A 45 14.28 25.68 -6.73
N SER A 46 15.40 24.97 -6.83
CA SER A 46 16.17 24.85 -8.07
C SER A 46 15.48 23.87 -9.01
N MET A 47 15.40 24.24 -10.29
CA MET A 47 14.80 23.41 -11.34
C MET A 47 15.56 22.08 -11.58
N ASN A 48 16.76 21.93 -11.01
CA ASN A 48 17.58 20.73 -11.14
C ASN A 48 17.18 19.55 -10.23
N MET A 49 16.13 19.66 -9.42
CA MET A 49 15.71 18.55 -8.54
C MET A 49 15.44 17.25 -9.32
N LYS A 50 14.81 17.35 -10.49
CA LYS A 50 14.44 16.20 -11.32
C LYS A 50 15.65 15.37 -11.76
N ASP A 51 16.79 16.02 -11.99
CA ASP A 51 18.03 15.36 -12.40
C ASP A 51 18.81 14.79 -11.21
N ARG A 52 18.56 15.34 -10.02
CA ARG A 52 19.27 14.99 -8.78
C ARG A 52 18.57 13.93 -7.96
N LEU A 53 17.26 13.79 -8.07
CA LEU A 53 16.48 12.77 -7.36
C LEU A 53 15.62 12.00 -8.36
N THR A 54 15.93 10.72 -8.57
CA THR A 54 15.13 9.82 -9.40
C THR A 54 14.73 8.57 -8.63
N ILE A 55 13.57 8.02 -8.97
CA ILE A 55 13.02 6.80 -8.37
C ILE A 55 12.69 5.85 -9.50
N GLU A 56 13.27 4.65 -9.46
CA GLU A 56 13.03 3.57 -10.39
C GLU A 56 12.49 2.38 -9.58
N LEU A 57 11.33 1.85 -9.95
CA LEU A 57 10.75 0.68 -9.29
C LEU A 57 10.96 -0.55 -10.17
N HIS A 58 11.34 -1.66 -9.55
CA HIS A 58 11.45 -2.94 -10.23
C HIS A 58 10.06 -3.49 -10.59
N PRO A 59 9.97 -4.42 -11.57
CA PRO A 59 8.70 -5.01 -12.00
C PRO A 59 7.93 -5.76 -10.89
N ASP A 60 8.61 -6.13 -9.81
CA ASP A 60 8.00 -6.79 -8.65
C ASP A 60 7.15 -5.83 -7.78
N GLY A 61 7.24 -4.52 -8.03
CA GLY A 61 6.52 -3.48 -7.30
C GLY A 61 6.93 -3.30 -5.84
N ARG A 62 8.00 -3.98 -5.39
CA ARG A 62 8.43 -4.02 -3.98
C ARG A 62 9.88 -3.59 -3.79
N HIS A 63 10.72 -3.73 -4.80
CA HIS A 63 12.08 -3.23 -4.79
C HIS A 63 12.26 -2.11 -5.83
N GLY A 64 13.36 -1.40 -5.73
CA GLY A 64 13.69 -0.34 -6.67
C GLY A 64 15.02 0.31 -6.33
N ILE A 65 15.36 1.35 -7.08
CA ILE A 65 16.56 2.14 -6.92
C ILE A 65 16.17 3.60 -6.83
N VAL A 66 16.57 4.25 -5.74
CA VAL A 66 16.48 5.71 -5.62
C VAL A 66 17.87 6.28 -5.86
N ARG A 67 18.01 7.20 -6.82
CA ARG A 67 19.28 7.87 -7.08
C ARG A 67 19.24 9.28 -6.51
N VAL A 68 20.22 9.61 -5.67
CA VAL A 68 20.43 10.95 -5.13
C VAL A 68 21.79 11.43 -5.62
N ASP A 69 21.83 12.51 -6.39
CA ASP A 69 23.05 12.99 -7.07
C ASP A 69 23.75 11.88 -7.86
N ARG A 70 22.95 11.08 -8.56
CA ARG A 70 23.37 9.90 -9.34
C ARG A 70 23.93 8.73 -8.52
N VAL A 71 24.00 8.84 -7.18
CA VAL A 71 24.38 7.75 -6.29
C VAL A 71 23.18 6.82 -6.10
N PRO A 72 23.27 5.53 -6.49
CA PRO A 72 22.16 4.59 -6.35
C PRO A 72 22.02 4.08 -4.92
N LEU A 73 20.79 4.07 -4.42
CA LEU A 73 20.40 3.49 -3.14
C LEU A 73 19.37 2.39 -3.40
N ALA A 74 19.66 1.19 -2.92
CA ALA A 74 18.68 0.11 -2.95
C ALA A 74 17.47 0.52 -2.09
N CYS A 75 16.26 0.33 -2.60
CA CYS A 75 15.05 0.66 -1.86
C CYS A 75 14.03 -0.47 -1.85
N LYS A 76 13.21 -0.48 -0.79
CA LYS A 76 12.16 -1.47 -0.56
C LYS A 76 10.86 -0.77 -0.15
N LEU A 77 9.76 -1.10 -0.83
CA LEU A 77 8.43 -0.61 -0.53
C LEU A 77 7.78 -1.46 0.55
N VAL A 78 7.57 -0.87 1.73
CA VAL A 78 7.01 -1.54 2.91
C VAL A 78 5.64 -0.99 3.29
N ASP A 79 4.80 -1.87 3.85
CA ASP A 79 3.44 -1.54 4.27
C ASP A 79 3.41 -1.07 5.73
N LEU A 80 2.97 0.17 5.93
CA LEU A 80 2.84 0.78 7.24
C LEU A 80 1.67 0.15 8.03
N PRO A 81 1.77 0.06 9.36
CA PRO A 81 0.70 -0.47 10.19
C PRO A 81 -0.47 0.49 10.39
N CYS A 82 -0.22 1.80 10.28
CA CYS A 82 -1.20 2.84 10.50
C CYS A 82 -1.52 3.50 9.17
N MET A 83 -2.80 3.71 8.90
CA MET A 83 -3.26 4.58 7.81
C MET A 83 -2.99 6.04 8.21
N ILE A 84 -2.31 6.77 7.35
CA ILE A 84 -1.94 8.18 7.55
C ILE A 84 -2.72 9.00 6.53
N GLU A 85 -3.47 9.98 6.97
CA GLU A 85 -4.15 10.91 6.06
C GLU A 85 -3.26 12.11 5.79
N SER A 86 -3.10 12.48 4.52
CA SER A 86 -2.54 13.77 4.14
C SER A 86 -3.66 14.79 4.04
N LEU A 87 -3.44 15.96 4.65
CA LEU A 87 -4.41 17.06 4.65
C LEU A 87 -3.73 18.33 4.17
N LYS A 88 -4.42 19.07 3.29
CA LYS A 88 -4.03 20.42 2.87
C LYS A 88 -4.85 21.46 3.62
N THR A 89 -4.25 22.60 3.87
CA THR A 89 -4.89 23.76 4.51
C THR A 89 -4.33 25.05 3.94
N VAL A 90 -5.13 26.11 3.98
CA VAL A 90 -4.71 27.48 3.63
C VAL A 90 -4.70 28.37 4.88
N ASP A 91 -5.70 28.21 5.76
CA ASP A 91 -5.93 29.01 6.96
C ASP A 91 -5.36 28.38 8.25
N LYS A 92 -4.84 27.15 8.18
CA LYS A 92 -4.38 26.32 9.32
C LYS A 92 -5.49 25.98 10.33
N LYS A 93 -6.75 26.11 9.94
CA LYS A 93 -7.93 25.79 10.76
C LYS A 93 -8.79 24.75 10.07
N THR A 94 -9.05 24.95 8.79
CA THR A 94 -9.81 24.05 7.94
C THR A 94 -8.85 23.16 7.17
N PHE A 95 -9.04 21.86 7.28
CA PHE A 95 -8.20 20.86 6.66
C PHE A 95 -9.02 20.01 5.70
N TYR A 96 -8.47 19.80 4.50
CA TYR A 96 -9.09 19.00 3.45
C TYR A 96 -8.22 17.78 3.17
N LYS A 97 -8.81 16.59 3.27
CA LYS A 97 -8.12 15.34 2.97
C LYS A 97 -7.71 15.30 1.49
N THR A 98 -6.47 14.90 1.23
CA THR A 98 -5.92 14.76 -0.13
C THR A 98 -5.65 13.31 -0.49
N ALA A 99 -5.09 12.51 0.43
CA ALA A 99 -4.76 11.12 0.15
C ALA A 99 -4.66 10.28 1.44
N ASP A 100 -4.73 8.96 1.24
CA ASP A 100 -4.41 7.95 2.25
C ASP A 100 -3.01 7.39 1.97
N VAL A 101 -2.15 7.44 2.98
CA VAL A 101 -0.77 6.98 2.93
C VAL A 101 -0.62 5.74 3.81
N CYS A 102 -0.32 4.61 3.19
CA CYS A 102 -0.15 3.33 3.88
C CYS A 102 1.17 2.62 3.53
N GLN A 103 2.02 3.23 2.72
CA GLN A 103 3.29 2.67 2.27
C GLN A 103 4.47 3.61 2.47
N MET A 104 5.65 3.02 2.59
CA MET A 104 6.92 3.74 2.73
C MET A 104 8.00 3.09 1.87
N LEU A 105 8.68 3.88 1.06
CA LEU A 105 9.86 3.46 0.30
C LEU A 105 11.10 3.70 1.15
N VAL A 106 11.73 2.62 1.63
CA VAL A 106 12.89 2.69 2.51
C VAL A 106 14.16 2.46 1.71
N CYS A 107 15.07 3.42 1.72
CA CYS A 107 16.35 3.34 1.03
C CYS A 107 17.49 2.98 1.98
N THR A 108 18.42 2.16 1.51
CA THR A 108 19.58 1.66 2.23
C THR A 108 20.82 1.74 1.34
N LEU A 109 21.99 1.96 1.96
CA LEU A 109 23.27 2.00 1.26
C LEU A 109 23.74 0.59 0.87
N ASP A 110 23.68 -0.34 1.81
CA ASP A 110 24.28 -1.68 1.69
C ASP A 110 23.30 -2.73 1.12
N GLY A 111 22.20 -2.29 0.52
CA GLY A 111 21.20 -3.18 -0.05
C GLY A 111 21.56 -3.63 -1.46
N ASP A 112 21.07 -4.80 -1.86
CA ASP A 112 21.17 -5.26 -3.25
C ASP A 112 20.31 -4.39 -4.17
N LEU A 113 20.93 -3.82 -5.22
CA LEU A 113 20.25 -2.98 -6.20
C LEU A 113 19.33 -3.80 -7.12
N TYR A 114 19.66 -5.06 -7.35
CA TYR A 114 18.89 -5.98 -8.21
C TYR A 114 18.66 -7.30 -7.49
N PRO A 115 17.79 -7.32 -6.46
CA PRO A 115 17.46 -8.55 -5.76
C PRO A 115 16.95 -9.61 -6.75
N PRO A 116 17.32 -10.89 -6.58
CA PRO A 116 16.84 -11.96 -7.44
C PRO A 116 15.32 -11.95 -7.55
N LEU A 117 14.81 -11.96 -8.79
CA LEU A 117 13.39 -12.10 -9.05
C LEU A 117 12.96 -13.49 -8.57
N GLU A 118 12.22 -13.55 -7.47
CA GLU A 118 11.60 -14.80 -7.04
C GLU A 118 10.41 -15.08 -7.95
N GLU A 119 10.55 -16.04 -8.87
CA GLU A 119 9.45 -16.48 -9.72
C GLU A 119 8.26 -16.97 -8.85
N PRO A 120 7.01 -16.68 -9.26
CA PRO A 120 5.82 -17.20 -8.60
C PRO A 120 5.73 -18.71 -8.88
N THR A 121 6.33 -19.52 -8.01
CA THR A 121 6.16 -20.98 -8.02
C THR A 121 4.68 -21.29 -7.89
N GLY A 122 4.14 -21.99 -8.89
CA GLY A 122 2.72 -22.17 -9.18
C GLY A 122 1.84 -22.79 -8.09
N THR A 123 0.63 -23.15 -8.54
CA THR A 123 -0.62 -23.43 -7.82
C THR A 123 -0.63 -24.66 -6.89
N ASP A 124 0.43 -24.90 -6.11
CA ASP A 124 0.48 -26.00 -5.14
C ASP A 124 0.08 -25.54 -3.72
N PRO A 125 -0.67 -26.33 -2.94
CA PRO A 125 -1.06 -25.96 -1.56
C PRO A 125 0.12 -25.79 -0.59
N LYS A 126 1.34 -26.24 -0.94
CA LYS A 126 2.59 -25.95 -0.22
C LYS A 126 3.12 -24.52 -0.46
N SER A 127 2.77 -23.86 -1.56
CA SER A 127 3.21 -22.49 -1.89
C SER A 127 2.53 -21.44 -1.00
N LYS A 128 1.27 -21.65 -0.59
CA LYS A 128 0.53 -20.72 0.30
C LYS A 128 1.22 -20.45 1.65
N LYS A 129 1.97 -21.40 2.19
CA LYS A 129 2.74 -21.19 3.44
C LYS A 129 4.01 -20.38 3.19
N LYS A 130 4.65 -20.58 2.04
CA LYS A 130 5.84 -19.83 1.59
C LYS A 130 5.48 -18.39 1.23
N ASP A 131 4.39 -18.15 0.50
CA ASP A 131 3.92 -16.81 0.16
C ASP A 131 3.58 -15.96 1.39
N LYS A 132 2.94 -16.58 2.40
CA LYS A 132 2.64 -15.88 3.65
C LYS A 132 3.90 -15.48 4.44
N ASP A 133 5.02 -16.17 4.27
CA ASP A 133 6.30 -15.74 4.85
C ASP A 133 6.98 -14.66 3.99
N LYS A 134 6.81 -14.69 2.67
CA LYS A 134 7.32 -13.65 1.76
C LYS A 134 6.69 -12.28 2.04
N ASP A 135 5.37 -12.21 2.23
CA ASP A 135 4.69 -10.94 2.50
C ASP A 135 5.15 -10.29 3.81
N LYS A 136 5.57 -11.10 4.80
CA LYS A 136 6.07 -10.58 6.08
C LYS A 136 7.33 -9.73 5.92
N LYS A 137 8.14 -9.93 4.87
CA LYS A 137 9.38 -9.16 4.65
C LYS A 137 9.12 -7.71 4.26
N PHE A 138 7.91 -7.42 3.78
CA PHE A 138 7.46 -6.06 3.40
C PHE A 138 6.57 -5.42 4.46
N ILE A 139 6.28 -6.10 5.58
CA ILE A 139 5.47 -5.54 6.67
C ILE A 139 6.35 -4.66 7.57
N TRP A 140 6.01 -3.39 7.67
CA TRP A 140 6.65 -2.49 8.63
C TRP A 140 5.98 -2.61 10.02
N ASN A 141 6.80 -2.78 11.07
CA ASN A 141 6.31 -3.07 12.42
C ASN A 141 5.96 -1.82 13.26
N HIS A 142 6.41 -0.65 12.83
CA HIS A 142 6.33 0.59 13.61
C HIS A 142 5.44 1.62 12.89
N GLY A 143 4.79 2.53 13.62
CA GLY A 143 4.29 3.76 13.01
C GLY A 143 5.43 4.73 12.69
N ILE A 144 5.12 5.83 12.01
CA ILE A 144 6.10 6.87 11.68
C ILE A 144 6.46 7.69 12.93
N THR A 145 5.52 7.92 13.84
CA THR A 145 5.73 8.74 15.05
C THR A 145 6.27 7.93 16.23
N CYS A 146 7.04 8.58 17.11
CA CYS A 146 7.70 7.94 18.25
C CYS A 146 6.76 7.11 19.15
N PRO A 147 5.56 7.57 19.54
CA PRO A 147 4.65 6.80 20.39
C PRO A 147 4.16 5.50 19.75
N LEU A 148 4.23 5.39 18.43
CA LEU A 148 3.80 4.25 17.62
C LEU A 148 4.94 3.27 17.30
N LYS A 149 6.04 3.28 18.06
CA LYS A 149 7.02 2.20 17.99
C LYS A 149 6.36 0.86 18.36
N ASN A 150 6.59 -0.16 17.53
CA ASN A 150 6.06 -1.53 17.69
C ASN A 150 4.52 -1.63 17.76
N THR A 151 3.79 -0.72 17.10
CA THR A 151 2.32 -0.65 17.17
C THR A 151 1.62 -1.98 16.88
N ARG A 152 2.05 -2.75 15.87
CA ARG A 152 1.42 -4.04 15.52
C ARG A 152 1.42 -5.05 16.67
N LYS A 153 2.47 -5.04 17.50
CA LYS A 153 2.64 -5.99 18.61
C LYS A 153 2.12 -5.44 19.93
N ARG A 154 2.25 -4.12 20.15
CA ARG A 154 2.00 -3.48 21.46
C ARG A 154 0.65 -2.78 21.57
N ARG A 155 0.17 -2.14 20.51
CA ARG A 155 -0.99 -1.23 20.57
C ARG A 155 -2.22 -1.75 19.82
N PHE A 156 -2.05 -2.64 18.85
CA PHE A 156 -3.19 -3.23 18.13
C PHE A 156 -3.75 -4.44 18.88
N ARG A 157 -5.04 -4.38 19.19
CA ARG A 157 -5.80 -5.53 19.71
C ARG A 157 -5.88 -6.61 18.62
N LYS A 158 -5.46 -7.83 18.95
CA LYS A 158 -5.54 -8.96 18.02
C LYS A 158 -6.97 -9.45 17.89
N THR A 159 -7.41 -9.70 16.66
CA THR A 159 -8.72 -10.30 16.40
C THR A 159 -8.75 -11.73 16.93
N ALA A 160 -9.70 -12.04 17.80
CA ALA A 160 -9.97 -13.41 18.21
C ALA A 160 -10.58 -14.17 17.03
N LYS A 161 -10.01 -15.32 16.69
CA LYS A 161 -10.62 -16.20 15.69
C LYS A 161 -11.81 -16.88 16.35
N LYS A 162 -13.00 -16.80 15.74
CA LYS A 162 -14.16 -17.59 16.17
C LYS A 162 -13.78 -19.06 16.06
N LYS A 163 -13.56 -19.73 17.20
CA LYS A 163 -13.57 -21.20 17.22
C LYS A 163 -15.00 -21.58 16.87
N VAL A 164 -15.20 -22.27 15.77
CA VAL A 164 -16.44 -23.02 15.55
C VAL A 164 -16.43 -24.08 16.65
N LEU A 165 -17.09 -23.78 17.77
CA LEU A 165 -17.52 -24.80 18.71
C LEU A 165 -18.52 -25.64 17.94
N ALA A 166 -18.05 -26.74 17.36
CA ALA A 166 -18.94 -27.82 16.98
C ALA A 166 -19.58 -28.28 18.29
N PHE A 167 -20.80 -27.83 18.56
CA PHE A 167 -21.64 -28.43 19.58
C PHE A 167 -21.88 -29.89 19.15
N PRO A 168 -21.39 -30.91 19.86
CA PRO A 168 -21.88 -32.25 19.65
C PRO A 168 -23.27 -32.29 20.28
N PHE A 169 -24.31 -31.99 19.52
CA PHE A 169 -25.65 -32.44 19.87
C PHE A 169 -25.74 -33.91 19.45
N PRO A 170 -25.81 -34.89 20.37
CA PRO A 170 -26.44 -36.14 20.02
C PRO A 170 -27.95 -35.85 19.96
N LEU A 171 -28.50 -35.83 18.75
CA LEU A 171 -29.91 -36.09 18.54
C LEU A 171 -30.16 -37.54 18.97
N GLN A 172 -30.65 -37.74 20.19
CA GLN A 172 -31.38 -38.95 20.56
C GLN A 172 -32.78 -38.54 20.99
N CYS A 173 -33.67 -38.42 20.01
CA CYS A 173 -35.09 -38.59 20.25
C CYS A 173 -35.32 -40.07 20.55
N SER A 174 -35.53 -40.42 21.82
CA SER A 174 -36.09 -41.73 22.19
C SER A 174 -37.60 -41.74 21.90
N PRO A 175 -38.16 -42.73 21.20
CA PRO A 175 -39.61 -42.85 21.04
C PRO A 175 -40.27 -43.27 22.37
N PRO A 176 -41.51 -42.83 22.66
CA PRO A 176 -42.23 -43.27 23.84
C PRO A 176 -42.64 -44.74 23.73
N LEU A 177 -42.39 -45.51 24.79
CA LEU A 177 -42.86 -46.88 24.96
C LEU A 177 -44.40 -46.91 24.92
N SER A 178 -44.94 -47.64 23.96
CA SER A 178 -46.37 -47.94 23.88
C SER A 178 -46.79 -48.83 25.05
N HIS A 179 -47.85 -48.39 25.74
CA HIS A 179 -48.62 -49.15 26.72
C HIS A 179 -48.88 -50.60 26.30
N GLN A 180 -48.54 -51.56 27.16
CA GLN A 180 -49.23 -52.84 27.21
C GLN A 180 -50.42 -52.67 28.17
N SER A 181 -51.64 -52.82 27.65
CA SER A 181 -52.84 -53.08 28.42
C SER A 181 -53.13 -54.58 28.40
N LEU A 182 -53.42 -55.15 29.57
CA LEU A 182 -54.26 -56.34 29.73
C LEU A 182 -55.72 -55.97 29.46
#